data_AF-A0A3C1P5M6-F1
#
_entry.id   AF-A0A3C1P5M6-F1
#
_cell.length_a   1.000
_cell.length_b   1.000
_cell.length_c   1.000
_cell.angle_alpha   90.00
_cell.angle_beta   90.00
_cell.angle_gamma   90.00
#
_symmetry.space_group_name_H-M   'P 1'
#
loop_
_entity.id
_entity.type
_entity.pdbx_description
1 polymer ?
#
loop_
_entity_poly.entity_id
_entity_poly.type
_entity_poly.pdbx_seq_one_letter_code
_entity_poly.pdbx_strand_id
1 'polypeptide(L)'
;MSTAQSAERGEPDMASPRSRRTARLDQPLDRSRSLRPSVDSERFGRLSERAARGIGSWAFILWMTIAIIVWVGINLAITEGGPDPFPFIFLTLLLSLQASYAAPLILLAQNRQADRDRVQFAEDRQRTERLLADSDYLARELAALRMALGDVATRDYVRGELREFAADIHELLDDEGSRRKGKGKKETRAEKPAEAAPEGDE
;
A
#
# COMPACT_ATOMS: atom_id res chain seq x y z
N MET A 1 71.78 3.74 49.54
CA MET A 1 71.28 2.41 49.94
C MET A 1 70.59 1.80 48.73
N SER A 2 71.17 0.69 48.25
CA SER A 2 70.62 -0.20 47.22
C SER A 2 69.47 -1.01 47.81
N THR A 3 68.42 -1.33 47.03
CA THR A 3 68.10 -2.70 46.55
C THR A 3 66.71 -2.80 45.90
N ALA A 4 66.68 -3.41 44.70
CA ALA A 4 65.71 -4.40 44.18
C ALA A 4 64.20 -4.04 44.09
N GLN A 5 63.59 -3.95 42.90
CA GLN A 5 63.17 -5.01 41.96
C GLN A 5 61.83 -5.68 42.34
N SER A 6 60.82 -5.57 41.44
CA SER A 6 59.76 -6.54 41.08
C SER A 6 58.63 -5.75 40.39
N ALA A 7 58.48 -5.72 39.06
CA ALA A 7 57.98 -6.79 38.19
C ALA A 7 56.60 -7.32 38.64
N GLU A 8 55.53 -6.60 38.28
CA GLU A 8 54.17 -7.13 38.17
C GLU A 8 53.60 -6.70 36.82
N ARG A 9 53.06 -7.70 36.14
CA ARG A 9 52.62 -7.73 34.75
C ARG A 9 51.10 -7.87 34.81
N GLY A 10 50.35 -6.92 34.26
CA GLY A 10 48.88 -6.96 34.29
C GLY A 10 48.24 -6.00 33.29
N GLU A 11 47.92 -6.57 32.13
CA GLU A 11 46.89 -6.19 31.14
C GLU A 11 46.81 -4.77 30.52
N PRO A 12 46.74 -4.68 29.17
CA PRO A 12 46.41 -3.46 28.46
C PRO A 12 44.90 -3.17 28.61
N ASP A 13 44.59 -2.05 29.25
CA ASP A 13 43.22 -1.57 29.45
C ASP A 13 42.50 -1.42 28.09
N MET A 14 41.45 -2.23 27.93
CA MET A 14 40.49 -2.20 26.83
C MET A 14 39.69 -0.90 26.88
N ALA A 15 40.25 0.20 26.37
CA ALA A 15 39.49 1.39 26.06
C ALA A 15 38.89 1.27 24.65
N SER A 16 37.58 1.06 24.63
CA SER A 16 36.68 0.75 23.52
C SER A 16 36.97 1.46 22.18
N PRO A 17 36.66 0.81 21.04
CA PRO A 17 36.74 1.45 19.74
C PRO A 17 35.79 2.64 19.71
N ARG A 18 36.34 3.84 19.55
CA ARG A 18 35.57 5.05 19.24
C ARG A 18 34.79 4.80 17.96
N SER A 19 33.50 4.51 18.14
CA SER A 19 32.48 4.48 17.11
C SER A 19 32.57 5.76 16.28
N ARG A 20 33.22 5.68 15.11
CA ARG A 20 33.06 6.67 14.05
C ARG A 20 31.60 6.59 13.66
N ARG A 21 30.80 7.56 14.12
CA ARG A 21 29.47 7.81 13.57
C ARG A 21 29.65 8.00 12.06
N THR A 22 29.34 6.96 11.31
CA THR A 22 29.00 7.08 9.91
C THR A 22 27.78 7.99 9.86
N ALA A 23 28.01 9.25 9.47
CA ALA A 23 26.94 10.14 9.05
C ALA A 23 26.21 9.39 7.93
N ARG A 24 24.99 8.92 8.23
CA ARG A 24 24.14 8.25 7.25
C ARG A 24 23.96 9.20 6.07
N LEU A 25 24.50 8.80 4.92
CA LEU A 25 24.36 9.47 3.63
C LEU A 25 22.96 9.30 3.02
N ASP A 26 22.03 8.65 3.73
CA ASP A 26 20.65 8.36 3.30
C ASP A 26 19.64 9.47 3.58
N GLN A 27 20.06 10.59 4.18
CA GLN A 27 19.17 11.74 4.28
C GLN A 27 19.45 12.64 3.07
N PRO A 28 18.52 12.72 2.09
CA PRO A 28 18.71 13.66 0.99
C PRO A 28 18.84 15.06 1.60
N LEU A 29 19.99 15.69 1.38
CA LEU A 29 20.18 17.10 1.66
C LEU A 29 19.19 17.86 0.78
N ASP A 30 18.04 18.21 1.35
CA ASP A 30 17.10 19.12 0.71
C ASP A 30 17.66 20.55 0.83
N ARG A 31 18.75 20.79 0.11
CA ARG A 31 19.44 22.09 0.03
C ARG A 31 19.23 22.68 -1.36
N SER A 32 17.98 22.73 -1.81
CA SER A 32 17.60 23.73 -2.80
C SER A 32 17.15 24.98 -2.04
N ARG A 33 18.08 25.92 -1.84
CA ARG A 33 17.75 27.31 -1.50
C ARG A 33 16.93 27.88 -2.64
N SER A 34 15.62 27.63 -2.59
CA SER A 34 14.63 28.34 -3.38
C SER A 34 14.61 29.79 -2.90
N LEU A 35 15.35 30.66 -3.61
CA LEU A 35 15.19 32.11 -3.58
C LEU A 35 13.86 32.50 -4.25
N ARG A 36 12.74 31.94 -3.77
CA ARG A 36 11.42 32.45 -4.10
C ARG A 36 11.08 33.48 -3.04
N PRO A 37 10.65 34.70 -3.41
CA PRO A 37 10.16 35.66 -2.42
C PRO A 37 9.04 34.97 -1.64
N SER A 38 9.26 34.75 -0.34
CA SER A 38 8.27 34.13 0.53
C SER A 38 7.16 35.14 0.79
N VAL A 39 6.27 35.28 -0.19
CA VAL A 39 4.94 35.83 0.05
C VAL A 39 4.30 34.87 1.06
N ASP A 40 4.06 35.34 2.29
CA ASP A 40 3.60 34.58 3.47
C ASP A 40 2.53 33.52 3.14
N SER A 41 2.97 32.33 2.75
CA SER A 41 2.13 31.22 2.29
C SER A 41 1.13 30.78 3.35
N GLU A 42 1.46 31.00 4.62
CA GLU A 42 0.62 30.73 5.80
C GLU A 42 -0.61 31.66 5.91
N ARG A 43 -0.47 32.93 5.52
CA ARG A 43 -1.55 33.93 5.59
C ARG A 43 -2.45 33.83 4.37
N PHE A 44 -1.84 33.68 3.19
CA PHE A 44 -2.57 33.45 1.93
C PHE A 44 -3.26 32.07 1.91
N GLY A 45 -2.68 31.05 2.55
CA GLY A 45 -3.29 29.73 2.70
C GLY A 45 -4.64 29.78 3.41
N ARG A 46 -4.68 30.41 4.60
CA ARG A 46 -5.89 30.57 5.41
C ARG A 46 -6.92 31.49 4.75
N LEU A 47 -6.48 32.58 4.13
CA LEU A 47 -7.38 33.48 3.38
C LEU A 47 -8.02 32.74 2.19
N SER A 48 -7.24 31.91 1.50
CA SER A 48 -7.73 31.12 0.37
C SER A 48 -8.68 30.00 0.79
N GLU A 49 -8.48 29.37 1.94
CA GLU A 49 -9.40 28.34 2.44
C GLU A 49 -10.76 28.92 2.83
N ARG A 50 -10.77 30.18 3.29
CA ARG A 50 -12.00 30.93 3.57
C ARG A 50 -12.65 31.44 2.28
N ALA A 51 -11.86 31.93 1.33
CA ALA A 51 -12.34 32.39 0.02
C ALA A 51 -12.90 31.23 -0.83
N ALA A 52 -12.26 30.06 -0.83
CA ALA A 52 -12.72 28.87 -1.54
C ALA A 52 -14.09 28.38 -1.03
N ARG A 53 -14.30 28.42 0.30
CA ARG A 53 -15.61 28.13 0.90
C ARG A 53 -16.65 29.21 0.61
N GLY A 54 -16.23 30.45 0.36
CA GLY A 54 -17.13 31.57 0.03
C GLY A 54 -17.63 31.55 -1.42
N ILE A 55 -16.74 31.37 -2.39
CA ILE A 55 -17.04 31.50 -3.83
C ILE A 55 -17.91 30.34 -4.35
N GLY A 56 -17.78 29.13 -3.77
CA GLY A 56 -18.59 27.96 -4.14
C GLY A 56 -19.88 27.77 -3.34
N SER A 57 -20.22 28.70 -2.45
CA SER A 57 -21.40 28.55 -1.58
C SER A 57 -22.63 29.27 -2.15
N TRP A 58 -23.79 28.62 -2.09
CA TRP A 58 -25.08 29.21 -2.45
C TRP A 58 -25.39 30.49 -1.63
N ALA A 59 -24.81 30.62 -0.43
CA ALA A 59 -24.95 31.80 0.41
C ALA A 59 -24.36 33.09 -0.22
N PHE A 60 -23.28 32.99 -1.02
CA PHE A 60 -22.69 34.15 -1.68
C PHE A 60 -23.63 34.72 -2.75
N ILE A 61 -24.24 33.83 -3.55
CA ILE A 61 -25.21 34.19 -4.59
C ILE A 61 -26.43 34.85 -3.95
N LEU A 62 -26.92 34.32 -2.83
CA LEU A 62 -28.04 34.88 -2.09
C LEU A 62 -27.74 36.29 -1.57
N TRP A 63 -26.57 36.48 -0.95
CA TRP A 63 -26.15 37.79 -0.43
C TRP A 63 -26.01 38.84 -1.55
N MET A 64 -25.39 38.47 -2.67
CA MET A 64 -25.26 39.36 -3.84
C MET A 64 -26.62 39.74 -4.43
N THR A 65 -27.54 38.78 -4.53
CA THR A 65 -28.91 39.03 -5.00
C THR A 65 -29.65 39.99 -4.08
N ILE A 66 -29.56 39.79 -2.76
CA ILE A 66 -30.17 40.69 -1.78
C ILE A 66 -29.58 42.09 -1.87
N ALA A 67 -28.25 42.23 -2.02
CA ALA A 67 -27.60 43.53 -2.15
C ALA A 67 -28.12 44.32 -3.37
N ILE A 68 -28.29 43.65 -4.52
CA ILE A 68 -28.86 44.26 -5.73
C ILE A 68 -30.32 44.68 -5.49
N ILE A 69 -31.14 43.79 -4.92
CA ILE A 69 -32.56 44.08 -4.63
C ILE A 69 -32.68 45.27 -3.67
N VAL A 70 -31.87 45.32 -2.62
CA VAL A 70 -31.86 46.43 -1.66
C VAL A 70 -31.46 47.74 -2.33
N TRP A 71 -30.43 47.73 -3.18
CA TRP A 71 -30.01 48.93 -3.92
C TRP A 71 -31.10 49.46 -4.86
N VAL A 72 -31.73 48.56 -5.62
CA VAL A 72 -32.84 48.91 -6.50
C VAL A 72 -34.03 49.40 -5.68
N GLY A 73 -34.34 48.77 -4.55
CA GLY A 73 -35.41 49.17 -3.63
C GLY A 73 -35.20 50.57 -3.04
N ILE A 74 -33.98 50.91 -2.62
CA ILE A 74 -33.63 52.26 -2.13
C ILE A 74 -33.81 53.30 -3.24
N ASN A 75 -33.38 53.00 -4.46
CA ASN A 75 -33.54 53.94 -5.58
C ASN A 75 -35.00 54.10 -6.03
N LEU A 76 -35.81 53.04 -5.98
CA LEU A 76 -37.24 53.12 -6.26
C LEU A 76 -38.00 53.91 -5.18
N ALA A 77 -37.55 53.85 -3.93
CA ALA A 77 -38.18 54.57 -2.82
C ALA A 77 -37.88 56.08 -2.83
N ILE A 78 -36.79 56.51 -3.48
CA ILE A 78 -36.40 57.92 -3.59
C ILE A 78 -36.73 58.42 -5.01
N THR A 79 -37.97 58.89 -5.20
CA THR A 79 -38.50 59.34 -6.49
C THR A 79 -37.91 60.66 -6.99
N GLU A 80 -37.41 61.52 -6.10
CA GLU A 80 -36.78 62.80 -6.45
C GLU A 80 -35.33 62.83 -5.96
N GLY A 81 -34.37 62.93 -6.89
CA GLY A 81 -32.94 63.06 -6.55
C GLY A 81 -32.28 61.79 -6.01
N GLY A 82 -32.81 60.61 -6.35
CA GLY A 82 -32.24 59.33 -5.97
C GLY A 82 -30.75 59.21 -6.31
N PRO A 83 -29.95 58.46 -5.52
CA PRO A 83 -28.52 58.30 -5.75
C PRO A 83 -28.16 57.75 -7.15
N ASP A 84 -29.04 56.94 -7.73
CA ASP A 84 -28.86 56.28 -9.03
C ASP A 84 -30.22 56.11 -9.75
N PRO A 85 -30.74 57.16 -10.43
CA PRO A 85 -32.00 57.08 -11.17
C PRO A 85 -31.95 56.08 -12.33
N PHE A 86 -33.11 55.58 -12.77
CA PHE A 86 -33.22 54.70 -13.95
C PHE A 86 -32.49 55.35 -15.15
N PRO A 87 -31.48 54.70 -15.78
CA PRO A 87 -31.25 53.25 -15.90
C PRO A 87 -30.22 52.59 -14.94
N PHE A 88 -29.95 53.15 -13.76
CA PHE A 88 -28.98 52.61 -12.77
C PHE A 88 -27.53 52.55 -13.28
N ILE A 89 -26.99 53.70 -13.69
CA ILE A 89 -25.65 53.79 -14.26
C ILE A 89 -24.56 53.44 -13.23
N PHE A 90 -24.73 53.82 -11.96
CA PHE A 90 -23.74 53.52 -10.92
C PHE A 90 -23.70 52.03 -10.62
N LEU A 91 -24.86 51.38 -10.50
CA LEU A 91 -24.94 49.93 -10.33
C LEU A 91 -24.26 49.23 -11.51
N THR A 92 -24.56 49.65 -12.74
CA THR A 92 -23.97 49.07 -13.95
C THR A 92 -22.44 49.23 -14.00
N LEU A 93 -21.93 50.41 -13.65
CA LEU A 93 -20.48 50.66 -13.58
C LEU A 93 -19.83 49.79 -12.50
N LEU A 94 -20.46 49.67 -11.34
CA LEU A 94 -19.96 48.85 -10.25
C LEU A 94 -19.92 47.36 -10.63
N LEU A 95 -20.96 46.84 -11.28
CA LEU A 95 -21.02 45.47 -11.77
C LEU A 95 -19.95 45.20 -12.85
N SER A 96 -19.73 46.18 -13.75
CA SER A 96 -18.70 46.07 -14.79
C SER A 96 -17.29 46.06 -14.19
N LEU A 97 -17.04 46.92 -13.20
CA LEU A 97 -15.81 46.90 -12.43
C LEU A 97 -15.64 45.59 -11.66
N GLN A 98 -16.74 45.06 -11.10
CA GLN A 98 -16.76 43.82 -10.34
C GLN A 98 -16.26 42.64 -11.19
N ALA A 99 -16.79 42.51 -12.40
CA ALA A 99 -16.33 41.51 -13.35
C ALA A 99 -14.85 41.69 -13.74
N SER A 100 -14.42 42.94 -13.93
CA SER A 100 -13.05 43.27 -14.34
C SER A 100 -12.00 42.90 -13.28
N TYR A 101 -12.25 43.17 -11.99
CA TYR A 101 -11.30 42.80 -10.93
C TYR A 101 -11.36 41.30 -10.57
N ALA A 102 -12.46 40.61 -10.89
CA ALA A 102 -12.58 39.17 -10.65
C ALA A 102 -11.55 38.38 -11.48
N ALA A 103 -11.32 38.76 -12.75
CA ALA A 103 -10.38 38.08 -13.64
C ALA A 103 -8.95 37.95 -13.06
N PRO A 104 -8.27 39.03 -12.61
CA PRO A 104 -6.93 38.92 -12.04
C PRO A 104 -6.90 38.16 -10.70
N LEU A 105 -7.94 38.29 -9.86
CA LEU A 105 -8.01 37.50 -8.62
C LEU A 105 -8.18 36.00 -8.89
N ILE A 106 -9.00 35.65 -9.89
CA ILE A 106 -9.17 34.27 -10.34
C ILE A 106 -7.86 33.73 -10.91
N LEU A 107 -7.13 34.53 -11.70
CA LEU A 107 -5.82 34.13 -12.24
C LEU A 107 -4.78 33.84 -11.13
N LEU A 108 -4.75 34.66 -10.06
CA LEU A 108 -3.89 34.39 -8.91
C LEU A 108 -4.29 33.12 -8.16
N ALA A 109 -5.59 32.88 -8.01
CA ALA A 109 -6.11 31.65 -7.38
C ALA A 109 -5.79 30.40 -8.22
N GLN A 110 -5.88 30.51 -9.55
CA GLN A 110 -5.61 29.43 -10.50
C GLN A 110 -4.12 29.10 -10.59
N ASN A 111 -3.22 30.08 -10.59
CA ASN A 111 -1.76 29.81 -10.60
C ASN A 111 -1.35 28.91 -9.43
N ARG A 112 -1.94 29.11 -8.25
CA ARG A 112 -1.66 28.28 -7.08
C ARG A 112 -2.27 26.87 -7.18
N GLN A 113 -3.44 26.73 -7.82
CA GLN A 113 -4.02 25.41 -8.09
C GLN A 113 -3.14 24.64 -9.06
N ALA A 114 -2.73 25.27 -10.17
CA ALA A 114 -1.84 24.67 -11.15
C ALA A 114 -0.47 24.25 -10.56
N ASP A 115 0.08 25.03 -9.62
CA ASP A 115 1.31 24.66 -8.91
C ASP A 115 1.14 23.40 -8.03
N ARG A 116 0.02 23.28 -7.31
CA ARG A 116 -0.29 22.07 -6.52
C ARG A 116 -0.55 20.87 -7.42
N ASP A 117 -1.35 21.06 -8.47
CA ASP A 117 -1.67 20.03 -9.43
C ASP A 117 -0.38 19.49 -10.07
N ARG A 118 0.57 20.37 -10.40
CA ARG A 118 1.88 19.98 -10.95
C ARG A 118 2.68 19.08 -9.99
N VAL A 119 2.71 19.40 -8.70
CA VAL A 119 3.39 18.56 -7.69
C VAL A 119 2.68 17.22 -7.55
N GLN A 120 1.34 17.24 -7.47
CA GLN A 120 0.53 16.04 -7.36
C GLN A 120 0.70 15.12 -8.57
N PHE A 121 0.75 15.67 -9.80
CA PHE A 121 1.04 14.91 -11.01
C PHE A 121 2.44 14.29 -11.01
N ALA A 122 3.44 14.98 -10.45
CA ALA A 122 4.79 14.43 -10.36
C ALA A 122 4.86 13.26 -9.37
N GLU A 123 4.21 13.39 -8.21
CA GLU A 123 4.10 12.29 -7.25
C GLU A 123 3.32 11.10 -7.82
N ASP A 124 2.23 11.36 -8.51
CA ASP A 124 1.38 10.32 -9.10
C ASP A 124 2.13 9.50 -10.16
N ARG A 125 2.96 10.15 -10.97
CA ARG A 125 3.87 9.44 -11.89
C ARG A 125 4.84 8.53 -11.14
N GLN A 126 5.49 9.03 -10.10
CA GLN A 126 6.41 8.19 -9.30
C GLN A 126 5.69 7.02 -8.63
N ARG A 127 4.46 7.24 -8.13
CA ARG A 127 3.64 6.15 -7.57
C ARG A 127 3.28 5.13 -8.65
N THR A 128 2.89 5.57 -9.84
CA THR A 128 2.56 4.69 -10.96
C THR A 128 3.76 3.87 -11.42
N GLU A 129 4.95 4.46 -11.50
CA GLU A 129 6.19 3.73 -11.81
C GLU A 129 6.50 2.65 -10.77
N ARG A 130 6.34 2.95 -9.47
CA ARG A 130 6.52 1.98 -8.39
C ARG A 130 5.48 0.86 -8.43
N LEU A 131 4.22 1.19 -8.70
CA LEU A 131 3.13 0.22 -8.85
C LEU A 131 3.38 -0.72 -10.03
N LEU A 132 3.88 -0.19 -11.15
CA LEU A 132 4.24 -1.01 -12.31
C LEU A 132 5.39 -1.97 -11.99
N ALA A 133 6.42 -1.49 -11.29
CA ALA A 133 7.54 -2.32 -10.86
C ALA A 133 7.13 -3.43 -9.87
N ASP A 134 6.25 -3.11 -8.91
CA ASP A 134 5.70 -4.09 -7.96
C ASP A 134 4.84 -5.13 -8.67
N SER A 135 4.01 -4.70 -9.64
CA SER A 135 3.24 -5.63 -10.46
C SER A 135 4.12 -6.57 -11.28
N ASP A 136 5.22 -6.09 -11.85
CA ASP A 136 6.17 -6.95 -12.59
C ASP A 136 6.88 -7.93 -11.65
N TYR A 137 7.26 -7.47 -10.45
CA TYR A 137 7.82 -8.33 -9.41
C TYR A 137 6.84 -9.45 -9.01
N LEU A 138 5.59 -9.10 -8.67
CA LEU A 138 4.56 -10.06 -8.33
C LEU A 138 4.25 -11.02 -9.48
N ALA A 139 4.29 -10.57 -10.74
CA ALA A 139 4.10 -11.44 -11.90
C ALA A 139 5.22 -12.48 -12.02
N ARG A 140 6.48 -12.08 -11.78
CA ARG A 140 7.63 -13.00 -11.77
C ARG A 140 7.57 -13.99 -10.61
N GLU A 141 7.24 -13.52 -9.42
CA GLU A 141 7.07 -14.39 -8.25
C GLU A 141 5.91 -15.37 -8.45
N LEU A 142 4.78 -14.92 -9.01
CA LEU A 142 3.66 -15.79 -9.34
C LEU A 142 4.04 -16.83 -10.40
N ALA A 143 4.87 -16.47 -11.38
CA ALA A 143 5.37 -17.42 -12.38
C ALA A 143 6.30 -18.47 -11.74
N ALA A 144 7.21 -18.06 -10.85
CA ALA A 144 8.08 -18.96 -10.10
C ALA A 144 7.26 -19.90 -9.20
N LEU A 145 6.29 -19.34 -8.46
CA LEU A 145 5.37 -20.11 -7.62
C LEU A 145 4.58 -21.12 -8.46
N ARG A 146 4.07 -20.71 -9.62
CA ARG A 146 3.35 -21.60 -10.55
C ARG A 146 4.22 -22.76 -11.03
N MET A 147 5.48 -22.50 -11.35
CA MET A 147 6.41 -23.57 -11.77
C MET A 147 6.70 -24.54 -10.61
N ALA A 148 6.96 -24.01 -9.41
CA ALA A 148 7.19 -24.83 -8.22
C ALA A 148 5.97 -25.69 -7.84
N LEU A 149 4.75 -25.12 -7.91
CA LEU A 149 3.51 -25.88 -7.73
C LEU A 149 3.26 -26.86 -8.89
N GLY A 150 3.67 -26.53 -10.10
CA GLY A 150 3.56 -27.42 -11.26
C GLY A 150 4.31 -28.73 -11.06
N ASP A 151 5.52 -28.67 -10.51
CA ASP A 151 6.33 -29.87 -10.23
C ASP A 151 5.73 -30.70 -9.07
N VAL A 152 5.31 -30.07 -7.98
CA VAL A 152 4.76 -30.76 -6.79
C VAL A 152 3.36 -31.31 -7.03
N ALA A 153 2.57 -30.70 -7.90
CA ALA A 153 1.22 -31.14 -8.26
C ALA A 153 1.15 -31.91 -9.58
N THR A 154 2.25 -32.50 -10.04
CA THR A 154 2.18 -33.38 -11.21
C THR A 154 1.22 -34.52 -10.89
N ARG A 155 0.14 -34.65 -11.68
CA ARG A 155 -0.92 -35.68 -11.52
C ARG A 155 -0.33 -37.07 -11.31
N ASP A 156 0.82 -37.35 -11.90
CA ASP A 156 1.52 -38.62 -11.81
C ASP A 156 2.23 -38.84 -10.46
N TYR A 157 2.73 -37.79 -9.80
CA TYR A 157 3.27 -37.88 -8.44
C TYR A 157 2.17 -38.16 -7.42
N VAL A 158 1.09 -37.37 -7.45
CA VAL A 158 -0.08 -37.58 -6.58
C VAL A 158 -0.72 -38.95 -6.83
N ARG A 159 -0.80 -39.38 -8.10
CA ARG A 159 -1.31 -40.72 -8.46
C ARG A 159 -0.33 -41.83 -8.07
N GLY A 160 0.98 -41.57 -8.09
CA GLY A 160 2.02 -42.46 -7.59
C GLY A 160 1.85 -42.71 -6.10
N GLU A 161 1.81 -41.64 -5.30
CA GLU A 161 1.64 -41.77 -3.85
C GLU A 161 0.30 -42.39 -3.48
N LEU A 162 -0.80 -42.00 -4.14
CA LEU A 162 -2.10 -42.65 -3.91
C LEU A 162 -2.09 -44.15 -4.24
N ARG A 163 -1.29 -44.59 -5.22
CA ARG A 163 -1.15 -46.01 -5.57
C ARG A 163 -0.25 -46.76 -4.59
N GLU A 164 0.82 -46.12 -4.14
CA GLU A 164 1.73 -46.66 -3.13
C GLU A 164 0.99 -46.87 -1.81
N PHE A 165 0.28 -45.84 -1.32
CA PHE A 165 -0.59 -45.98 -0.16
C PHE A 165 -1.70 -47.04 -0.35
N ALA A 166 -2.30 -47.13 -1.54
CA ALA A 166 -3.31 -48.15 -1.81
C ALA A 166 -2.72 -49.57 -1.83
N ALA A 167 -1.49 -49.74 -2.34
CA ALA A 167 -0.78 -51.01 -2.35
C ALA A 167 -0.41 -51.45 -0.94
N ASP A 168 0.12 -50.53 -0.12
CA ASP A 168 0.46 -50.79 1.30
C ASP A 168 -0.77 -51.27 2.09
N ILE A 169 -1.92 -50.61 1.92
CA ILE A 169 -3.17 -51.03 2.58
C ILE A 169 -3.60 -52.43 2.12
N HIS A 170 -3.49 -52.74 0.83
CA HIS A 170 -3.84 -54.06 0.31
C HIS A 170 -2.91 -55.16 0.84
N GLU A 171 -1.61 -54.90 0.90
CA GLU A 171 -0.63 -55.85 1.43
C GLU A 171 -0.87 -56.15 2.92
N LEU A 172 -1.20 -55.13 3.71
CA LEU A 172 -1.57 -55.31 5.12
C LEU A 172 -2.84 -56.17 5.28
N LEU A 173 -3.83 -56.01 4.39
CA LEU A 173 -5.07 -56.80 4.40
C LEU A 173 -4.84 -58.26 3.95
N ASP A 174 -3.98 -58.49 2.96
CA ASP A 174 -3.63 -59.83 2.47
C ASP A 174 -2.76 -60.61 3.46
N ASP A 175 -1.84 -59.95 4.16
CA ASP A 175 -1.01 -60.56 5.21
C ASP A 175 -1.88 -60.95 6.43
N GLU A 176 -2.83 -60.10 6.83
CA GLU A 176 -3.90 -60.44 7.79
C GLU A 176 -4.73 -61.65 7.33
N GLY A 177 -5.14 -61.68 6.05
CA GLY A 177 -5.90 -62.77 5.46
C GLY A 177 -5.13 -64.10 5.43
N SER A 178 -3.85 -64.06 5.08
CA SER A 178 -2.96 -65.22 5.04
C SER A 178 -2.63 -65.75 6.44
N ARG A 179 -2.43 -64.87 7.43
CA ARG A 179 -2.32 -65.26 8.84
C ARG A 179 -3.58 -65.98 9.34
N ARG A 180 -4.77 -65.50 8.95
CA ARG A 180 -6.06 -66.17 9.24
C ARG A 180 -6.17 -67.54 8.55
N LYS A 181 -5.86 -67.63 7.26
CA LYS A 181 -5.94 -68.87 6.47
C LYS A 181 -4.95 -69.94 6.95
N GLY A 182 -3.73 -69.53 7.32
CA GLY A 182 -2.70 -70.40 7.88
C GLY A 182 -3.10 -71.01 9.23
N LYS A 183 -3.84 -70.27 10.05
CA LYS A 183 -4.43 -70.78 11.30
C LYS A 183 -5.49 -71.87 11.02
N GLY A 184 -6.44 -71.61 10.11
CA GLY A 184 -7.49 -72.58 9.76
C GLY A 184 -6.98 -73.84 9.04
N LYS A 185 -5.90 -73.74 8.25
CA LYS A 185 -5.28 -74.90 7.59
C LYS A 185 -4.45 -75.77 8.56
N LYS A 186 -3.88 -75.17 9.61
CA LYS A 186 -3.21 -75.93 10.69
C LYS A 186 -4.22 -76.70 11.54
N GLU A 187 -5.39 -76.13 11.81
CA GLU A 187 -6.48 -76.84 12.49
C GLU A 187 -7.01 -78.03 11.66
N THR A 188 -7.22 -77.85 10.36
CA THR A 188 -7.76 -78.94 9.50
C THR A 188 -6.74 -80.03 9.14
N ARG A 189 -5.43 -79.73 9.09
CA ARG A 189 -4.39 -80.74 8.82
C ARG A 189 -4.05 -81.61 10.04
N ALA A 190 -4.34 -81.13 11.26
CA ALA A 190 -4.11 -81.92 12.47
C ALA A 190 -5.09 -83.11 12.62
N GLU A 191 -6.11 -83.24 11.77
CA GLU A 191 -7.18 -84.24 11.91
C GLU A 191 -7.04 -85.49 11.02
N LYS A 192 -6.04 -85.61 10.12
CA LYS A 192 -5.94 -86.78 9.22
C LYS A 192 -4.70 -87.66 9.49
N PRO A 193 -4.83 -88.87 10.07
CA PRO A 193 -3.69 -89.77 10.29
C PRO A 193 -3.35 -90.60 9.04
N ALA A 194 -2.07 -90.94 8.93
CA ALA A 194 -1.45 -91.70 7.84
C ALA A 194 -1.53 -93.21 8.09
N GLU A 195 -2.01 -93.97 7.10
CA GLU A 195 -2.01 -95.44 7.13
C GLU A 195 -1.28 -96.00 5.90
N ALA A 196 -0.25 -96.79 6.24
CA ALA A 196 0.42 -97.92 5.56
C ALA A 196 1.12 -97.75 4.19
N ALA A 197 2.42 -98.06 4.22
CA ALA A 197 3.34 -98.28 3.10
C ALA A 197 3.31 -99.76 2.61
N PRO A 198 3.87 -100.09 1.42
CA PRO A 198 3.73 -101.41 0.79
C PRO A 198 4.89 -102.39 1.11
N GLU A 199 4.53 -103.64 1.40
CA GLU A 199 5.31 -104.89 1.30
C GLU A 199 4.98 -105.48 -0.10
N GLY A 200 5.82 -106.11 -0.93
CA GLY A 200 7.16 -106.69 -0.83
C GLY A 200 7.17 -107.92 -1.78
N ASP A 201 8.11 -107.93 -2.74
CA ASP A 201 8.71 -109.04 -3.52
C ASP A 201 7.91 -110.08 -4.36
N GLU A 202 8.59 -110.44 -5.47
CA GLU A 202 8.41 -111.48 -6.52
C GLU A 202 7.54 -111.18 -7.77
#